data_AF-A0A6B3I339-F1
#
_entry.id   AF-A0A6B3I339-F1
#
_cell.length_a   1.000
_cell.length_b   1.000
_cell.length_c   1.000
_cell.angle_alpha   90.00
_cell.angle_beta   90.00
_cell.angle_gamma   90.00
#
_symmetry.space_group_name_H-M   'P 1'
#
loop_
_entity.id
_entity.type
_entity.pdbx_description
1 polymer ?
#
loop_
_entity_poly.entity_id
_entity_poly.type
_entity_poly.pdbx_seq_one_letter_code
_entity_poly.pdbx_strand_id
1 'polypeptide(L)'
;MLHGVDVSAYQPSYDTDGLDFVFIKSTEGRTYVNPRLDAQVKRARDAECVVGFYHFLWPGDVKDQVAYFLSRTPEKEGDLLAVDWEQTGGGTRASSADKDRFLRAVKRERPGHRVLLYCNRAFWRTHDTSGYAGDGLWIADYVAAGKPRIEASWRIHQ
;
A
#
# COMPACT_ATOMS: atom_id res chain seq x y z
N MET A 1 -4.90 1.65 -20.36
CA MET A 1 -5.10 1.53 -18.91
C MET A 1 -3.87 0.81 -18.39
N LEU A 2 -3.28 1.26 -17.29
CA LEU A 2 -2.15 0.52 -16.71
C LEU A 2 -2.71 -0.67 -15.92
N HIS A 3 -2.04 -1.81 -16.03
CA HIS A 3 -2.39 -3.05 -15.36
C HIS A 3 -1.30 -3.41 -14.36
N GLY A 4 -1.70 -3.90 -13.20
CA GLY A 4 -0.77 -4.29 -12.16
C GLY A 4 -1.40 -5.24 -11.18
N VAL A 5 -0.55 -5.77 -10.31
CA VAL A 5 -0.95 -6.66 -9.23
C VAL A 5 -0.35 -6.16 -7.92
N ASP A 6 -0.91 -6.63 -6.81
CA ASP A 6 -0.23 -6.58 -5.52
C ASP A 6 0.02 -8.00 -5.00
N VAL A 7 1.17 -8.18 -4.33
CA VAL A 7 1.61 -9.49 -3.85
C VAL A 7 2.14 -9.42 -2.43
N SER A 8 2.04 -10.55 -1.74
CA SER A 8 2.53 -10.74 -0.38
C SER A 8 3.20 -12.12 -0.24
N ALA A 9 3.54 -12.52 0.98
CA ALA A 9 4.05 -13.87 1.23
C ALA A 9 3.10 -15.00 0.78
N TYR A 10 1.81 -14.72 0.66
CA TYR A 10 0.79 -15.66 0.17
C TYR A 10 0.95 -16.00 -1.32
N GLN A 11 1.63 -15.16 -2.10
CA GLN A 11 1.95 -15.41 -3.50
C GLN A 11 3.41 -15.82 -3.61
N PRO A 12 3.73 -17.13 -3.59
CA PRO A 12 5.11 -17.59 -3.66
C PRO A 12 5.83 -17.17 -4.94
N SER A 13 5.06 -17.01 -6.01
CA SER A 13 5.42 -16.43 -7.30
C SER A 13 4.16 -15.78 -7.89
N TYR A 14 4.32 -15.01 -8.97
CA TYR A 14 3.25 -14.36 -9.72
C TYR A 14 3.65 -14.19 -11.18
N ASP A 15 2.69 -14.12 -12.09
CA ASP A 15 2.97 -13.81 -13.50
C ASP A 15 3.23 -12.30 -13.66
N THR A 16 4.16 -11.95 -14.54
CA THR A 16 4.53 -10.57 -14.88
C THR A 16 4.14 -10.19 -16.29
N ASP A 17 3.66 -11.13 -17.11
CA ASP A 17 3.29 -10.84 -18.49
C ASP A 17 2.16 -9.78 -18.55
N GLY A 18 2.38 -8.74 -19.33
CA GLY A 18 1.45 -7.62 -19.49
C GLY A 18 1.27 -6.72 -18.26
N LEU A 19 2.13 -6.80 -17.24
CA LEU A 19 2.05 -5.92 -16.06
C LEU A 19 2.90 -4.65 -16.24
N ASP A 20 2.30 -3.49 -15.96
CA ASP A 20 2.97 -2.19 -15.91
C ASP A 20 3.55 -1.90 -14.52
N PHE A 21 2.93 -2.40 -13.45
CA PHE A 21 3.35 -2.16 -12.07
C PHE A 21 3.05 -3.32 -11.13
N VAL A 22 3.81 -3.41 -10.03
CA VAL A 22 3.62 -4.40 -8.97
C VAL A 22 3.76 -3.74 -7.59
N PHE A 23 2.73 -3.86 -6.73
CA PHE A 23 2.82 -3.51 -5.32
C PHE A 23 3.23 -4.72 -4.49
N ILE A 24 4.22 -4.58 -3.61
CA ILE A 24 4.77 -5.69 -2.83
C ILE A 24 4.63 -5.37 -1.35
N LYS A 25 4.05 -6.31 -0.58
CA LYS A 25 4.01 -6.17 0.89
C LYS A 25 5.43 -6.09 1.40
N SER A 26 5.77 -5.01 2.08
CA SER A 26 7.08 -4.89 2.72
C SER A 26 7.00 -5.31 4.18
N THR A 27 6.09 -4.69 4.93
CA THR A 27 5.99 -4.87 6.38
C THR A 27 4.55 -4.86 6.87
N GLU A 28 4.36 -5.36 8.08
CA GLU A 28 3.09 -5.30 8.80
C GLU A 28 3.35 -5.01 10.28
N GLY A 29 2.63 -4.03 10.83
CA GLY A 29 2.78 -3.63 12.22
C GLY A 29 4.22 -3.21 12.54
N ARG A 30 4.83 -3.85 13.53
CA ARG A 30 6.19 -3.50 14.01
C ARG A 30 7.18 -4.65 13.95
N THR A 31 6.75 -5.82 13.49
CA THR A 31 7.49 -7.07 13.71
C THR A 31 7.57 -7.97 12.48
N TYR A 32 6.67 -7.79 11.51
CA TYR A 32 6.64 -8.64 10.32
C TYR A 32 7.28 -7.94 9.13
N VAL A 33 8.28 -8.60 8.54
CA VAL A 33 8.78 -8.31 7.19
C VAL A 33 8.33 -9.45 6.28
N ASN A 34 7.88 -9.13 5.07
CA ASN A 34 7.57 -10.14 4.07
C ASN A 34 8.84 -10.98 3.75
N PRO A 35 8.87 -12.29 4.04
CA PRO A 35 10.05 -13.13 3.79
C PRO A 35 10.34 -13.32 2.30
N ARG A 36 9.42 -12.92 1.41
CA ARG A 36 9.58 -13.01 -0.05
C ARG A 36 9.93 -11.67 -0.70
N LEU A 37 10.11 -10.60 0.10
CA LEU A 37 10.27 -9.22 -0.39
C LEU A 37 11.34 -9.12 -1.49
N ASP A 38 12.56 -9.56 -1.22
CA ASP A 38 13.68 -9.42 -2.16
C ASP A 38 13.44 -10.18 -3.47
N ALA A 39 12.91 -11.40 -3.39
CA ALA A 39 12.61 -12.22 -4.56
C ALA A 39 11.48 -11.61 -5.41
N GLN A 40 10.44 -11.08 -4.75
CA GLN A 40 9.33 -10.43 -5.43
C GLN A 40 9.76 -9.11 -6.07
N VAL A 41 10.61 -8.32 -5.40
CA VAL A 41 11.17 -7.08 -5.95
C VAL A 41 12.03 -7.39 -7.15
N LYS A 42 12.95 -8.35 -7.04
CA LYS A 42 13.80 -8.75 -8.16
C LYS A 42 12.95 -9.13 -9.37
N ARG A 43 11.93 -9.95 -9.17
CA ARG A 43 11.02 -10.38 -10.25
C ARG A 43 10.31 -9.21 -10.93
N ALA A 44 9.77 -8.26 -10.17
CA ALA A 44 9.11 -7.08 -10.74
C ALA A 44 10.10 -6.22 -11.56
N ARG A 45 11.33 -6.06 -11.07
CA ARG A 45 12.36 -5.29 -11.76
C ARG A 45 12.89 -5.98 -13.02
N ASP A 46 13.10 -7.29 -12.98
CA ASP A 46 13.51 -8.07 -14.15
C ASP A 46 12.47 -8.00 -15.27
N ALA A 47 11.19 -7.80 -14.91
CA ALA A 47 10.07 -7.57 -15.83
C ALA A 47 9.86 -6.08 -16.18
N GLU A 48 10.76 -5.19 -15.77
CA GLU A 48 10.71 -3.75 -16.04
C GLU A 48 9.45 -3.03 -15.50
N CYS A 49 8.73 -3.65 -14.55
CA CYS A 49 7.56 -3.03 -13.91
C CYS A 49 7.96 -1.88 -12.97
N VAL A 50 7.07 -0.88 -12.85
CA VAL A 50 7.13 0.07 -11.73
C VAL A 50 6.86 -0.68 -10.43
N VAL A 51 7.69 -0.46 -9.40
CA VAL A 51 7.53 -1.14 -8.11
C VAL A 51 6.88 -0.20 -7.10
N GLY A 52 5.90 -0.73 -6.39
CA GLY A 52 5.32 -0.14 -5.21
C GLY A 52 5.56 -1.01 -3.98
N PHE A 53 5.58 -0.39 -2.81
CA PHE A 53 5.68 -1.10 -1.53
C PHE A 53 4.55 -0.69 -0.62
N TYR A 54 3.94 -1.65 0.07
CA TYR A 54 2.91 -1.33 1.06
C TYR A 54 3.24 -1.83 2.46
N HIS A 55 2.75 -1.07 3.43
CA HIS A 55 2.76 -1.40 4.85
C HIS A 55 1.34 -1.71 5.31
N PHE A 56 1.12 -2.88 5.90
CA PHE A 56 -0.17 -3.23 6.51
C PHE A 56 -0.27 -2.62 7.92
N LEU A 57 -1.17 -1.64 8.07
CA LEU A 57 -1.23 -0.77 9.24
C LEU A 57 -1.98 -1.42 10.42
N TRP A 58 -1.32 -1.45 11.58
CA TRP A 58 -1.92 -1.85 12.85
C TRP A 58 -2.36 -0.63 13.69
N PRO A 59 -3.26 -0.79 14.69
CA PRO A 59 -3.64 0.30 15.58
C PRO A 59 -2.47 0.79 16.45
N GLY A 60 -2.39 2.11 16.67
CA GLY A 60 -1.41 2.72 17.56
C GLY A 60 0.03 2.73 17.04
N ASP A 61 0.98 3.17 17.87
CA ASP A 61 2.44 3.08 17.62
C ASP A 61 2.90 3.53 16.21
N VAL A 62 2.21 4.51 15.63
CA VAL A 62 2.38 4.91 14.22
C VAL A 62 3.81 5.31 13.91
N LYS A 63 4.48 6.00 14.83
CA LYS A 63 5.88 6.40 14.66
C LYS A 63 6.79 5.18 14.46
N ASP A 64 6.58 4.14 15.26
CA ASP A 64 7.39 2.92 15.20
C ASP A 64 7.05 2.12 13.95
N GLN A 65 5.78 2.06 13.55
CA GLN A 65 5.36 1.44 12.29
C GLN A 65 5.98 2.15 11.07
N VAL A 66 6.03 3.50 11.05
CA VAL A 66 6.72 4.26 10.00
C VAL A 66 8.21 3.94 9.98
N ALA A 67 8.88 3.99 11.13
CA ALA A 67 10.31 3.66 11.22
C ALA A 67 10.58 2.22 10.76
N TYR A 68 9.70 1.30 11.10
CA TYR A 68 9.80 -0.10 10.70
C TYR A 68 9.61 -0.27 9.18
N PHE A 69 8.58 0.35 8.60
CA PHE A 69 8.36 0.34 7.15
C PHE A 69 9.56 0.90 6.39
N LEU A 70 10.04 2.08 6.77
CA LEU A 70 11.13 2.77 6.08
C LEU A 70 12.51 2.15 6.26
N SER A 71 12.72 1.35 7.32
CA SER A 71 13.99 0.64 7.55
C SER A 71 14.05 -0.74 6.88
N ARG A 72 12.91 -1.28 6.46
CA ARG A 72 12.80 -2.63 5.87
C ARG A 72 12.42 -2.63 4.41
N THR A 73 11.96 -1.50 3.89
CA THR A 73 11.60 -1.35 2.49
C THR A 73 12.84 -1.02 1.66
N PRO A 74 13.10 -1.74 0.54
CA PRO A 74 14.22 -1.45 -0.34
C PRO A 74 13.79 -0.52 -1.48
N GLU A 75 13.12 0.60 -1.17
CA GLU A 75 12.65 1.54 -2.18
C GLU A 75 13.81 2.24 -2.93
N LYS A 76 13.59 2.49 -4.21
CA LYS A 76 14.46 3.28 -5.09
C LYS A 76 13.69 4.46 -5.66
N GLU A 77 14.41 5.48 -6.14
CA GLU A 77 13.80 6.61 -6.81
C GLU A 77 12.82 6.15 -7.91
N GLY A 78 11.64 6.77 -7.95
CA GLY A 78 10.54 6.39 -8.85
C GLY A 78 9.56 5.37 -8.26
N ASP A 79 9.90 4.70 -7.16
CA ASP A 79 8.99 3.75 -6.52
C ASP A 79 7.86 4.43 -5.74
N LEU A 80 6.74 3.72 -5.67
CA LEU A 80 5.56 4.13 -4.92
C LEU A 80 5.60 3.53 -3.51
N LEU A 81 5.14 4.30 -2.53
CA LEU A 81 4.91 3.81 -1.17
C LEU A 81 3.40 3.84 -0.90
N ALA A 82 2.90 2.89 -0.12
CA ALA A 82 1.50 2.85 0.26
C ALA A 82 1.32 2.42 1.72
N VAL A 83 0.26 2.91 2.33
CA VAL A 83 -0.27 2.32 3.56
C VAL A 83 -1.53 1.54 3.23
N ASP A 84 -1.56 0.28 3.63
CA ASP A 84 -2.73 -0.57 3.59
C ASP A 84 -3.49 -0.41 4.92
N TRP A 85 -4.64 0.24 4.84
CA TRP A 85 -5.48 0.54 5.99
C TRP A 85 -6.81 -0.24 5.93
N GLU A 86 -6.80 -1.38 6.61
CA GLU A 86 -7.96 -2.27 6.71
C GLU A 86 -8.02 -2.97 8.08
N GLN A 87 -8.91 -3.95 8.20
CA GLN A 87 -9.10 -4.71 9.44
C GLN A 87 -7.97 -5.75 9.58
N THR A 88 -7.29 -5.74 10.72
CA THR A 88 -6.22 -6.70 11.01
C THR A 88 -6.79 -8.12 11.20
N GLY A 89 -5.91 -9.13 11.10
CA GLY A 89 -6.28 -10.52 11.42
C GLY A 89 -6.79 -10.72 12.85
N GLY A 90 -6.51 -9.79 13.78
CA GLY A 90 -7.04 -9.79 15.14
C GLY A 90 -8.41 -9.11 15.29
N GLY A 91 -9.03 -8.66 14.20
CA GLY A 91 -10.33 -7.98 14.22
C GLY A 91 -10.27 -6.52 14.67
N THR A 92 -9.07 -5.95 14.81
CA THR A 92 -8.86 -4.54 15.14
C THR A 92 -8.62 -3.71 13.88
N ARG A 93 -8.64 -2.39 13.98
CA ARG A 93 -8.28 -1.49 12.88
C ARG A 93 -7.60 -0.24 13.42
N ALA A 94 -6.63 0.28 12.68
CA ALA A 94 -6.09 1.60 13.00
C ALA A 94 -7.18 2.68 12.83
N SER A 95 -7.07 3.77 13.56
CA SER A 95 -8.02 4.89 13.41
C SER A 95 -7.74 5.69 12.13
N SER A 96 -8.71 6.50 11.66
CA SER A 96 -8.48 7.45 10.56
C SER A 96 -7.32 8.41 10.88
N ALA A 97 -7.15 8.77 12.16
CA ALA A 97 -6.05 9.59 12.62
C ALA A 97 -4.70 8.86 12.58
N ASP A 98 -4.66 7.57 12.87
CA ASP A 98 -3.44 6.76 12.72
C ASP A 98 -3.01 6.70 11.25
N LYS A 99 -3.97 6.41 10.37
CA LYS A 99 -3.78 6.42 8.91
C LYS A 99 -3.22 7.77 8.44
N ASP A 100 -3.82 8.90 8.85
CA ASP A 100 -3.33 10.23 8.49
C ASP A 100 -1.92 10.51 8.99
N ARG A 101 -1.64 10.15 10.26
CA ARG A 101 -0.30 10.31 10.84
C ARG A 101 0.74 9.49 10.09
N PHE A 102 0.40 8.26 9.71
CA PHE A 102 1.30 7.37 8.95
C PHE A 102 1.62 7.98 7.59
N LEU A 103 0.60 8.32 6.80
CA LEU A 103 0.76 8.92 5.47
C LEU A 103 1.62 10.19 5.52
N ARG A 104 1.33 11.11 6.44
CA ARG A 104 2.08 12.38 6.57
C ARG A 104 3.53 12.13 7.00
N ALA A 105 3.76 11.17 7.89
CA ALA A 105 5.10 10.83 8.32
C ALA A 105 5.91 10.23 7.18
N VAL A 106 5.39 9.23 6.45
CA VAL A 106 6.09 8.65 5.28
C VAL A 106 6.42 9.73 4.25
N LYS A 107 5.47 10.62 3.91
CA LYS A 107 5.73 11.72 2.96
C LYS A 107 6.85 12.67 3.43
N ARG A 108 6.90 12.97 4.73
CA ARG A 108 7.95 13.83 5.30
C ARG A 108 9.33 13.15 5.24
N GLU A 109 9.40 11.87 5.56
CA GLU A 109 10.67 11.12 5.59
C GLU A 109 11.13 10.66 4.19
N ARG A 110 10.22 10.65 3.20
CA ARG A 110 10.46 10.23 1.80
C ARG A 110 9.86 11.23 0.80
N PRO A 111 10.32 12.51 0.79
CA PRO A 111 9.73 13.57 -0.03
C PRO A 111 9.86 13.33 -1.55
N GLY A 112 10.80 12.48 -1.98
CA GLY A 112 10.98 12.10 -3.38
C GLY A 112 10.00 11.02 -3.88
N HIS A 113 9.22 10.42 -2.98
CA HIS A 113 8.29 9.32 -3.32
C HIS A 113 6.85 9.78 -3.24
N ARG A 114 6.01 9.16 -4.08
CA ARG A 114 4.54 9.27 -3.94
C ARG A 114 4.08 8.28 -2.88
N VAL A 115 3.18 8.75 -2.01
CA VAL A 115 2.65 7.94 -0.89
C VAL A 115 1.13 7.83 -1.02
N LEU A 116 0.65 6.62 -1.26
CA LEU A 116 -0.76 6.33 -1.50
C LEU A 116 -1.44 5.74 -0.25
N LEU A 117 -2.75 5.91 -0.19
CA LEU A 117 -3.62 5.17 0.72
C LEU A 117 -4.26 4.01 -0.04
N TYR A 118 -4.10 2.79 0.46
CA TYR A 118 -4.98 1.67 0.13
C TYR A 118 -6.04 1.48 1.21
N CYS A 119 -7.29 1.29 0.79
CA CYS A 119 -8.37 0.79 1.64
C CYS A 119 -9.54 0.29 0.79
N ASN A 120 -10.47 -0.45 1.39
CA ASN A 120 -11.72 -0.81 0.73
C ASN A 120 -12.79 0.28 0.86
N ARG A 121 -13.90 0.13 0.13
CA ARG A 121 -15.01 1.11 0.15
C ARG A 121 -15.62 1.34 1.53
N ALA A 122 -15.69 0.31 2.38
CA ALA A 122 -16.25 0.48 3.72
C ALA A 122 -15.34 1.39 4.54
N PHE A 123 -14.04 1.12 4.56
CA PHE A 123 -13.07 1.97 5.24
C PHE A 123 -13.12 3.41 4.74
N TRP A 124 -13.12 3.61 3.42
CA TRP A 124 -13.21 4.94 2.83
C TRP A 124 -14.50 5.69 3.17
N ARG A 125 -15.66 5.00 3.19
CA ARG A 125 -16.96 5.67 3.38
C ARG A 125 -17.39 5.82 4.83
N THR A 126 -16.94 4.94 5.72
CA THR A 126 -17.49 4.84 7.08
C THR A 126 -16.45 5.00 8.18
N HIS A 127 -15.18 4.69 7.90
CA HIS A 127 -14.11 4.78 8.89
C HIS A 127 -13.21 5.98 8.69
N ASP A 128 -13.04 6.41 7.44
CA ASP A 128 -12.33 7.63 7.12
C ASP A 128 -13.14 8.85 7.57
N THR A 129 -12.45 9.79 8.22
CA THR A 129 -13.06 11.03 8.72
C THR A 129 -12.36 12.28 8.22
N SER A 130 -11.39 12.16 7.30
CA SER A 130 -10.53 13.28 6.88
C SER A 130 -10.42 13.47 5.38
N GLY A 131 -10.79 12.48 4.58
CA GLY A 131 -10.62 12.42 3.13
C GLY A 131 -9.15 12.38 2.68
N TYR A 132 -8.19 12.27 3.60
CA TYR A 132 -6.78 12.40 3.26
C TYR A 132 -6.19 11.08 2.77
N ALA A 133 -5.81 11.04 1.49
CA ALA A 133 -5.27 9.84 0.82
C ALA A 133 -3.80 9.98 0.39
N GLY A 134 -3.05 10.93 0.99
CA GLY A 134 -1.66 11.18 0.57
C GLY A 134 -1.58 11.79 -0.83
N ASP A 135 -0.88 11.13 -1.75
CA ASP A 135 -0.77 11.48 -3.18
C ASP A 135 -1.82 10.77 -4.06
N GLY A 136 -2.57 9.82 -3.51
CA GLY A 136 -3.56 9.08 -4.27
C GLY A 136 -4.28 8.00 -3.48
N LEU A 137 -5.56 7.81 -3.79
CA LEU A 137 -6.35 6.69 -3.30
C LEU A 137 -6.20 5.49 -4.23
N TRP A 138 -5.76 4.38 -3.66
CA TRP A 138 -5.89 3.04 -4.19
C TRP A 138 -7.11 2.41 -3.51
N ILE A 139 -8.22 2.28 -4.25
CA ILE A 139 -9.48 1.78 -3.71
C ILE A 139 -9.68 0.31 -4.09
N ALA A 140 -10.03 -0.52 -3.10
CA ALA A 140 -10.54 -1.87 -3.34
C ALA A 140 -12.08 -1.85 -3.48
N ASP A 141 -12.56 -2.22 -4.67
CA ASP A 141 -13.97 -2.49 -4.95
C ASP A 141 -14.08 -3.56 -6.05
N TYR A 142 -14.41 -4.79 -5.69
CA TYR A 142 -14.41 -5.92 -6.63
C TYR A 142 -15.59 -5.89 -7.62
N VAL A 143 -15.49 -5.01 -8.61
CA VAL A 143 -16.41 -4.80 -9.73
C VAL A 143 -15.61 -4.69 -11.04
N ALA A 144 -16.27 -4.34 -12.14
CA ALA A 144 -15.60 -4.13 -13.41
C ALA A 144 -14.42 -3.15 -13.27
N ALA A 145 -13.28 -3.52 -13.86
CA ALA A 145 -12.04 -2.75 -13.78
C ALA A 145 -12.24 -1.28 -14.20
N GLY A 146 -11.69 -0.37 -13.40
CA GLY A 146 -11.79 1.07 -13.60
C GLY A 146 -13.16 1.68 -13.28
N LYS A 147 -14.08 0.94 -12.66
CA LYS A 147 -15.43 1.43 -12.30
C LYS A 147 -15.77 1.25 -10.81
N PRO A 148 -14.89 1.65 -9.86
CA PRO A 148 -15.23 1.55 -8.45
C PRO A 148 -16.47 2.37 -8.09
N ARG A 149 -17.28 1.86 -7.18
CA ARG A 149 -18.50 2.51 -6.70
C ARG A 149 -18.19 3.52 -5.60
N ILE A 150 -17.35 4.51 -5.91
CA ILE A 150 -17.01 5.68 -5.08
C ILE A 150 -17.05 6.96 -5.92
N GLU A 151 -17.29 8.09 -5.27
CA GLU A 151 -17.29 9.42 -5.92
C GLU A 151 -15.93 10.12 -5.83
N ALA A 152 -15.09 9.72 -4.87
CA ALA A 152 -13.80 10.34 -4.65
C ALA A 152 -12.82 10.02 -5.79
N SER A 153 -11.93 10.98 -6.08
CA SER A 153 -10.82 10.78 -7.01
C SER A 153 -9.90 9.65 -6.55
N TRP A 154 -9.63 8.70 -7.43
CA TRP A 154 -8.71 7.58 -7.20
C TRP A 154 -7.58 7.57 -8.25
N ARG A 155 -6.56 6.74 -8.00
CA ARG A 155 -5.40 6.51 -8.88
C ARG A 155 -5.28 5.05 -9.28
N ILE A 156 -5.60 4.15 -8.35
CA ILE A 156 -5.57 2.70 -8.57
C ILE A 156 -6.91 2.10 -8.12
N HIS A 157 -7.42 1.15 -8.89
CA HIS A 157 -8.61 0.37 -8.58
C HIS A 157 -8.24 -1.09 -8.51
N GLN A 158 -8.53 -1.74 -7.38
CA GLN A 158 -8.43 -3.19 -7.19
C GLN A 158 -9.83 -3.80 -7.16
#